data_AF-A0AAE0NSJ2-F1
#
_entry.id   AF-A0AAE0NSJ2-F1
#
_cell.length_a   1.000
_cell.length_b   1.000
_cell.length_c   1.000
_cell.angle_alpha   90.00
_cell.angle_beta   90.00
_cell.angle_gamma   90.00
#
_symmetry.space_group_name_H-M   'P 1'
#
loop_
_entity.id
_entity.type
_entity.pdbx_description
1 polymer ?
#
loop_
_entity_poly.entity_id
_entity_poly.type
_entity_poly.pdbx_seq_one_letter_code
_entity_poly.pdbx_strand_id
1 'polypeptide(L)'
;MKTTIIAALAAALQLGTTAAELAASESVQAGALYTVPSGSSDTITSISGTFRVPDVSGLTSGPKAGKKGIFGFSIWIGIGGYSGPGSPSQCATSSAAMRAGVDVYWDGWEGSPMVPFAWYQYGVPEEKGQFAYAGFNIEAGDLIRVTTSAEGTNVTAIMENFGNVKSTVGATAIQRMTPTFGVGENVGTTLCRTEAAWMVEDNLNEEDTPAPITMANFTDITFGEMSLKTKAGAAAAALTSAKVVNINVAEQGGQLTDCSALSPTEFRCRRV
;
A
#
# COMPACT_ATOMS: atom_id res chain seq x y z
N MET A 1 44.68 31.59 34.60
CA MET A 1 45.04 32.39 33.41
C MET A 1 45.27 31.45 32.25
N LYS A 2 44.57 31.68 31.11
CA LYS A 2 44.91 31.24 29.74
C LYS A 2 44.83 29.72 29.46
N THR A 3 44.13 29.18 28.46
CA THR A 3 43.40 29.71 27.30
C THR A 3 42.51 28.60 26.72
N THR A 4 41.30 28.94 26.27
CA THR A 4 40.39 28.13 25.43
C THR A 4 40.75 28.24 23.95
N ILE A 5 40.85 27.13 23.19
CA ILE A 5 40.67 27.03 21.71
C ILE A 5 40.19 25.58 21.40
N ILE A 6 38.90 25.33 21.12
CA ILE A 6 38.21 25.14 19.81
C ILE A 6 38.75 23.98 18.94
N ALA A 7 37.92 22.95 18.70
CA ALA A 7 37.39 22.62 17.35
C ALA A 7 36.58 21.30 17.34
N ALA A 8 35.40 21.38 16.74
CA ALA A 8 34.55 20.27 16.32
C ALA A 8 35.04 19.71 14.97
N LEU A 9 34.98 18.39 14.78
CA LEU A 9 34.56 17.66 13.56
C LEU A 9 35.01 16.20 13.65
N ALA A 10 34.06 15.27 13.53
CA ALA A 10 34.14 14.08 12.68
C ALA A 10 32.83 13.29 12.79
N ALA A 11 31.85 13.70 11.99
CA ALA A 11 30.83 12.79 11.48
C ALA A 11 31.47 11.88 10.43
N ALA A 12 30.81 10.74 10.17
CA ALA A 12 31.08 9.71 9.17
C ALA A 12 32.08 8.62 9.57
N LEU A 13 31.56 7.45 9.96
CA LEU A 13 31.81 6.18 9.25
C LEU A 13 31.00 5.04 9.88
N GLN A 14 29.90 4.64 9.23
CA GLN A 14 29.49 3.24 9.18
C GLN A 14 28.69 3.03 7.89
N LEU A 15 29.35 3.33 6.78
CA LEU A 15 29.05 2.73 5.48
C LEU A 15 29.66 1.33 5.51
N GLY A 16 28.80 0.35 5.69
CA GLY A 16 29.15 -1.06 5.70
C GLY A 16 27.96 -1.92 5.30
N THR A 17 27.19 -1.48 4.31
CA THR A 17 26.25 -2.36 3.60
C THR A 17 27.08 -3.36 2.82
N THR A 18 27.36 -4.50 3.45
CA THR A 18 27.98 -5.64 2.77
C THR A 18 26.99 -6.17 1.73
N ALA A 19 27.49 -6.61 0.57
CA ALA A 19 26.72 -7.19 -0.53
C ALA A 19 25.85 -8.42 -0.15
N ALA A 20 25.93 -8.90 1.09
CA ALA A 20 25.08 -9.94 1.66
C ALA A 20 23.68 -9.43 2.11
N GLU A 21 23.47 -8.10 2.21
CA GLU A 21 22.19 -7.48 2.57
C GLU A 21 21.29 -7.19 1.34
N LEU A 22 21.78 -7.52 0.14
CA LEU A 22 21.11 -7.32 -1.15
C LEU A 22 20.44 -8.58 -1.71
N ALA A 23 20.48 -9.71 -1.00
CA ALA A 23 19.50 -10.77 -1.23
C ALA A 23 18.17 -10.32 -0.62
N ALA A 24 17.54 -9.30 -1.22
CA ALA A 24 16.21 -8.88 -0.81
C ALA A 24 15.29 -10.11 -0.91
N SER A 25 14.66 -10.48 0.20
CA SER A 25 13.66 -11.54 0.21
C SER A 25 12.58 -11.23 -0.83
N GLU A 26 12.22 -12.20 -1.68
CA GLU A 26 11.21 -12.02 -2.72
C GLU A 26 9.92 -11.43 -2.15
N SER A 27 9.42 -10.35 -2.73
CA SER A 27 8.20 -9.71 -2.27
C SER A 27 7.43 -9.15 -3.44
N VAL A 28 6.12 -9.38 -3.44
CA VAL A 28 5.18 -8.79 -4.39
C VAL A 28 4.49 -7.55 -3.81
N GLN A 29 4.94 -7.03 -2.65
CA GLN A 29 4.31 -5.87 -1.99
C GLN A 29 5.37 -4.81 -1.64
N ALA A 30 5.06 -3.55 -1.90
CA ALA A 30 5.90 -2.41 -1.62
C ALA A 30 5.09 -1.32 -0.92
N GLY A 31 5.64 -0.66 0.11
CA GLY A 31 4.81 0.24 0.91
C GLY A 31 5.31 0.53 2.30
N ALA A 32 4.44 1.16 3.07
CA ALA A 32 4.60 1.37 4.50
C ALA A 32 3.74 0.35 5.27
N LEU A 33 4.37 -0.42 6.14
CA LEU A 33 3.72 -1.39 7.02
C LEU A 33 3.89 -0.98 8.48
N TYR A 34 2.80 -0.71 9.16
CA TYR A 34 2.79 -0.63 10.61
C TYR A 34 2.35 -1.96 11.21
N THR A 35 3.09 -2.42 12.22
CA THR A 35 2.71 -3.56 13.05
C THR A 35 2.65 -3.13 14.51
N VAL A 36 1.57 -3.49 15.19
CA VAL A 36 1.43 -3.33 16.64
C VAL A 36 2.56 -4.10 17.34
N PRO A 37 3.31 -3.47 18.26
CA PRO A 37 4.41 -4.14 18.95
C PRO A 37 4.00 -5.44 19.64
N SER A 38 4.85 -6.46 19.56
CA SER A 38 4.60 -7.75 20.21
C SER A 38 4.44 -7.59 21.72
N GLY A 39 3.34 -8.10 22.27
CA GLY A 39 3.02 -7.98 23.71
C GLY A 39 2.19 -6.74 24.07
N SER A 40 1.89 -5.87 23.12
CA SER A 40 0.88 -4.83 23.29
C SER A 40 -0.54 -5.43 23.24
N SER A 41 -1.45 -4.91 24.06
CA SER A 41 -2.90 -5.20 23.95
C SER A 41 -3.63 -4.21 23.03
N ASP A 42 -2.88 -3.33 22.37
CA ASP A 42 -3.44 -2.33 21.47
C ASP A 42 -3.87 -2.97 20.14
N THR A 43 -4.82 -2.35 19.47
CA THR A 43 -5.37 -2.86 18.21
C THR A 43 -5.68 -1.70 17.30
N ILE A 44 -5.43 -1.86 16.01
CA ILE A 44 -5.77 -0.88 14.99
C ILE A 44 -7.28 -0.83 14.84
N THR A 45 -7.85 0.36 14.92
CA THR A 45 -9.29 0.58 14.73
C THR A 45 -9.59 1.27 13.41
N SER A 46 -8.69 2.10 12.91
CA SER A 46 -8.86 2.74 11.61
C SER A 46 -7.53 3.14 10.98
N ILE A 47 -7.49 3.08 9.65
CA ILE A 47 -6.39 3.55 8.81
C ILE A 47 -6.97 4.38 7.68
N SER A 48 -6.27 5.43 7.27
CA SER A 48 -6.62 6.19 6.08
C SER A 48 -5.39 6.73 5.38
N GLY A 49 -5.57 7.12 4.13
CA GLY A 49 -4.60 7.87 3.37
C GLY A 49 -5.16 8.25 2.02
N THR A 50 -4.42 9.08 1.30
CA THR A 50 -4.72 9.45 -0.06
C THR A 50 -3.64 8.95 -1.00
N PHE A 51 -3.98 8.72 -2.25
CA PHE A 51 -3.01 8.53 -3.32
C PHE A 51 -3.59 9.07 -4.62
N ARG A 52 -2.71 9.43 -5.54
CA ARG A 52 -3.10 9.76 -6.91
C ARG A 52 -3.02 8.51 -7.77
N VAL A 53 -4.03 8.27 -8.57
CA VAL A 53 -3.99 7.19 -9.57
C VAL A 53 -2.94 7.58 -10.60
N PRO A 54 -1.86 6.79 -10.76
CA PRO A 54 -0.77 7.16 -11.64
C PRO A 54 -1.14 6.93 -13.11
N ASP A 55 -0.46 7.67 -14.00
CA ASP A 55 -0.32 7.21 -15.37
C ASP A 55 0.55 5.95 -15.40
N VAL A 56 0.20 5.01 -16.28
CA VAL A 56 0.94 3.77 -16.47
C VAL A 56 1.38 3.58 -17.91
N SER A 57 2.44 2.81 -18.09
CA SER A 57 2.97 2.44 -19.39
C SER A 57 3.52 1.01 -19.39
N GLY A 58 3.72 0.47 -20.60
CA GLY A 58 4.43 -0.79 -20.78
C GLY A 58 5.91 -0.67 -20.38
N LEU A 59 6.53 -1.83 -20.14
CA LEU A 59 7.94 -1.88 -19.75
C LEU A 59 8.87 -1.53 -20.92
N THR A 60 9.75 -0.56 -20.70
CA THR A 60 10.76 -0.12 -21.66
C THR A 60 12.16 -0.71 -21.41
N SER A 61 12.37 -1.33 -20.25
CA SER A 61 13.63 -1.95 -19.83
C SER A 61 13.40 -3.26 -19.04
N GLY A 62 14.45 -4.06 -18.88
CA GLY A 62 14.42 -5.32 -18.13
C GLY A 62 13.91 -6.54 -18.90
N PRO A 63 13.84 -7.73 -18.26
CA PRO A 63 13.55 -9.02 -18.91
C PRO A 63 12.17 -9.14 -19.58
N LYS A 64 11.25 -8.22 -19.25
CA LYS A 64 9.87 -8.20 -19.74
C LYS A 64 9.60 -7.01 -20.68
N ALA A 65 10.61 -6.21 -21.01
CA ALA A 65 10.48 -5.08 -21.93
C ALA A 65 9.96 -5.50 -23.31
N GLY A 66 9.04 -4.71 -23.88
CA GLY A 66 8.48 -4.93 -25.22
C GLY A 66 7.64 -6.20 -25.38
N LYS A 67 7.37 -6.95 -24.31
CA LYS A 67 6.43 -8.08 -24.36
C LYS A 67 5.00 -7.55 -24.50
N LYS A 68 4.19 -8.29 -25.25
CA LYS A 68 2.73 -8.11 -25.23
C LYS A 68 2.17 -8.86 -24.04
N GLY A 69 1.24 -8.26 -23.34
CA GLY A 69 0.84 -8.69 -22.00
C GLY A 69 -0.08 -7.66 -21.37
N ILE A 70 -0.91 -8.10 -20.42
CA ILE A 70 -1.52 -7.18 -19.47
C ILE A 70 -0.42 -6.95 -18.45
N PHE A 71 -0.18 -5.68 -18.15
CA PHE A 71 0.71 -5.27 -17.08
C PHE A 71 -0.12 -4.53 -16.05
N GLY A 72 0.14 -4.72 -14.77
CA GLY A 72 -0.69 -4.07 -13.76
C GLY A 72 -0.17 -4.22 -12.36
N PHE A 73 -0.78 -3.48 -11.45
CA PHE A 73 -0.53 -3.54 -10.02
C PHE A 73 -1.74 -2.98 -9.28
N SER A 74 -1.85 -3.30 -7.99
CA SER A 74 -2.84 -2.72 -7.10
C SER A 74 -2.22 -1.62 -6.23
N ILE A 75 -2.98 -0.57 -5.95
CA ILE A 75 -2.69 0.42 -4.91
C ILE A 75 -3.77 0.29 -3.85
N TRP A 76 -3.41 -0.02 -2.60
CA TRP A 76 -4.41 -0.23 -1.56
C TRP A 76 -3.99 0.27 -0.19
N ILE A 77 -5.00 0.53 0.64
CA ILE A 77 -4.87 0.90 2.04
C ILE A 77 -5.77 -0.04 2.85
N GLY A 78 -5.28 -0.56 3.97
CA GLY A 78 -6.07 -1.50 4.76
C GLY A 78 -5.48 -1.97 6.08
N ILE A 79 -6.29 -2.77 6.77
CA ILE A 79 -5.99 -3.43 8.05
C ILE A 79 -5.83 -4.93 7.79
N GLY A 80 -4.69 -5.49 8.18
CA GLY A 80 -4.33 -6.89 7.94
C GLY A 80 -4.00 -7.22 6.47
N GLY A 81 -3.78 -8.50 6.18
CA GLY A 81 -3.59 -9.02 4.83
C GLY A 81 -2.19 -8.82 4.22
N TYR A 82 -1.22 -8.36 4.99
CA TYR A 82 0.18 -8.35 4.55
C TYR A 82 0.79 -9.74 4.73
N SER A 83 1.27 -10.34 3.64
CA SER A 83 1.82 -11.71 3.61
C SER A 83 3.30 -11.76 3.22
N GLY A 84 3.99 -10.62 3.20
CA GLY A 84 5.38 -10.55 2.75
C GLY A 84 6.41 -11.20 3.68
N PRO A 85 7.64 -11.48 3.19
CA PRO A 85 8.68 -12.15 3.97
C PRO A 85 9.09 -11.37 5.21
N GLY A 86 9.31 -12.10 6.30
CA GLY A 86 9.63 -11.48 7.59
C GLY A 86 8.52 -10.54 8.06
N SER A 87 7.27 -10.77 7.65
CA SER A 87 6.13 -10.21 8.34
C SER A 87 6.14 -10.76 9.77
N PRO A 88 6.31 -9.92 10.81
CA PRO A 88 6.10 -10.34 12.18
C PRO A 88 4.60 -10.53 12.48
N SER A 89 3.77 -10.72 11.43
CA SER A 89 2.33 -10.85 11.53
C SER A 89 1.97 -11.80 12.66
N GLN A 90 1.39 -11.22 13.70
CA GLN A 90 0.70 -11.99 14.72
C GLN A 90 -0.63 -12.54 14.16
N CYS A 91 -0.95 -12.21 12.91
CA CYS A 91 -2.14 -12.70 12.25
C CYS A 91 -1.85 -14.06 11.64
N ALA A 92 -2.66 -15.05 12.01
CA ALA A 92 -2.68 -16.31 11.28
C ALA A 92 -2.95 -16.01 9.80
N THR A 93 -2.38 -16.79 8.89
CA THR A 93 -2.61 -16.65 7.43
C THR A 93 -4.09 -16.80 7.04
N SER A 94 -4.91 -17.38 7.91
CA SER A 94 -6.37 -17.48 7.80
C SER A 94 -7.13 -16.25 8.33
N SER A 95 -6.44 -15.22 8.82
CA SER A 95 -7.09 -14.04 9.37
C SER A 95 -7.73 -13.21 8.26
N ALA A 96 -8.91 -12.65 8.52
CA ALA A 96 -9.52 -11.72 7.61
C ALA A 96 -8.67 -10.45 7.47
N ALA A 97 -8.65 -9.90 6.25
CA ALA A 97 -8.14 -8.57 5.95
C ALA A 97 -9.31 -7.65 5.59
N MET A 98 -9.12 -6.35 5.81
CA MET A 98 -10.00 -5.33 5.26
C MET A 98 -9.17 -4.35 4.47
N ARG A 99 -9.40 -4.29 3.15
CA ARG A 99 -8.61 -3.50 2.22
C ARG A 99 -9.52 -2.83 1.21
N ALA A 100 -9.10 -1.68 0.71
CA ALA A 100 -9.71 -1.07 -0.47
C ALA A 100 -8.64 -0.36 -1.28
N GLY A 101 -8.83 -0.34 -2.59
CA GLY A 101 -7.79 0.06 -3.51
C GLY A 101 -8.26 0.25 -4.94
N VAL A 102 -7.27 0.52 -5.79
CA VAL A 102 -7.40 0.68 -7.23
C VAL A 102 -6.40 -0.25 -7.90
N ASP A 103 -6.88 -1.06 -8.84
CA ASP A 103 -6.03 -1.76 -9.78
C ASP A 103 -5.82 -0.89 -11.02
N VAL A 104 -4.57 -0.82 -11.47
CA VAL A 104 -4.19 -0.02 -12.64
C VAL A 104 -3.51 -0.95 -13.63
N TYR A 105 -3.92 -0.87 -14.90
CA TYR A 105 -3.45 -1.77 -15.94
C TYR A 105 -3.00 -1.02 -17.20
N TRP A 106 -2.05 -1.63 -17.90
CA TRP A 106 -1.61 -1.27 -19.23
C TRP A 106 -1.82 -2.45 -20.18
N ASP A 107 -2.49 -2.20 -21.30
CA ASP A 107 -2.67 -3.17 -22.37
C ASP A 107 -1.46 -3.11 -23.32
N GLY A 108 -0.60 -4.12 -23.26
CA GLY A 108 0.56 -4.25 -24.14
C GLY A 108 0.25 -4.69 -25.57
N TRP A 109 -0.97 -5.13 -25.88
CA TRP A 109 -1.41 -5.44 -27.25
C TRP A 109 -1.88 -4.18 -27.97
N GLU A 110 -2.66 -3.34 -27.28
CA GLU A 110 -3.16 -2.07 -27.80
C GLU A 110 -2.17 -0.92 -27.64
N GLY A 111 -1.25 -1.02 -26.67
CA GLY A 111 -0.29 0.04 -26.35
C GLY A 111 -0.96 1.24 -25.67
N SER A 112 -1.92 0.99 -24.78
CA SER A 112 -2.74 2.00 -24.11
C SER A 112 -2.99 1.64 -22.63
N PRO A 113 -3.26 2.63 -21.76
CA PRO A 113 -3.69 2.38 -20.41
C PRO A 113 -5.15 1.88 -20.42
N MET A 114 -5.48 0.93 -19.54
CA MET A 114 -6.85 0.51 -19.34
C MET A 114 -7.53 1.37 -18.27
N VAL A 115 -8.86 1.33 -18.22
CA VAL A 115 -9.63 2.03 -17.19
C VAL A 115 -9.29 1.44 -15.81
N PRO A 116 -8.84 2.27 -14.83
CA PRO A 116 -8.55 1.80 -13.48
C PRO A 116 -9.78 1.21 -12.79
N PHE A 117 -9.56 0.21 -11.94
CA PHE A 117 -10.63 -0.57 -11.33
C PHE A 117 -10.60 -0.46 -9.80
N ALA A 118 -11.68 0.04 -9.20
CA ALA A 118 -11.80 0.15 -7.75
C ALA A 118 -12.43 -1.08 -7.10
N TRP A 119 -11.81 -1.54 -6.01
CA TRP A 119 -12.23 -2.72 -5.27
C TRP A 119 -12.14 -2.53 -3.76
N TYR A 120 -12.87 -3.38 -3.05
CA TYR A 120 -12.70 -3.62 -1.62
C TYR A 120 -12.60 -5.12 -1.37
N GLN A 121 -11.98 -5.50 -0.26
CA GLN A 121 -11.90 -6.88 0.17
C GLN A 121 -12.15 -6.93 1.67
N TYR A 122 -13.02 -7.84 2.07
CA TYR A 122 -13.23 -8.23 3.46
C TYR A 122 -13.12 -9.75 3.54
N GLY A 123 -12.31 -10.28 4.46
CA GLY A 123 -12.14 -11.73 4.62
C GLY A 123 -10.83 -12.24 4.03
N VAL A 124 -10.84 -13.46 3.48
CA VAL A 124 -9.69 -14.08 2.82
C VAL A 124 -9.45 -13.45 1.43
N PRO A 125 -8.25 -13.58 0.82
CA PRO A 125 -7.91 -12.95 -0.47
C PRO A 125 -8.90 -13.16 -1.63
N GLU A 126 -9.68 -14.25 -1.57
CA GLU A 126 -10.68 -14.65 -2.57
C GLU A 126 -12.01 -13.88 -2.44
N GLU A 127 -12.28 -13.22 -1.30
CA GLU A 127 -13.52 -12.47 -1.04
C GLU A 127 -13.38 -10.99 -1.44
N LYS A 128 -13.22 -10.74 -2.75
CA LYS A 128 -13.17 -9.38 -3.32
C LYS A 128 -14.56 -8.91 -3.76
N GLY A 129 -14.95 -7.72 -3.33
CA GLY A 129 -16.08 -6.98 -3.88
C GLY A 129 -15.63 -5.79 -4.70
N GLN A 130 -16.56 -5.23 -5.48
CA GLN A 130 -16.24 -4.28 -6.53
C GLN A 130 -16.96 -2.96 -6.32
N PHE A 131 -16.24 -1.83 -6.41
CA PHE A 131 -16.83 -0.49 -6.40
C PHE A 131 -17.25 -0.05 -7.81
N ALA A 132 -16.52 -0.48 -8.85
CA ALA A 132 -16.71 -0.02 -10.22
C ALA A 132 -18.14 -0.28 -10.74
N TYR A 133 -18.76 -1.40 -10.38
CA TYR A 133 -20.14 -1.70 -10.77
C TYR A 133 -21.22 -0.89 -10.04
N ALA A 134 -20.85 -0.08 -9.06
CA ALA A 134 -21.74 0.85 -8.37
C ALA A 134 -21.67 2.28 -8.95
N GLY A 135 -21.04 2.47 -10.12
CA GLY A 135 -20.87 3.77 -10.75
C GLY A 135 -19.70 4.59 -10.19
N PHE A 136 -18.76 3.95 -9.49
CA PHE A 136 -17.54 4.57 -9.00
C PHE A 136 -16.47 4.62 -10.10
N ASN A 137 -16.44 5.71 -10.86
CA ASN A 137 -15.50 5.92 -11.96
C ASN A 137 -14.18 6.52 -11.46
N ILE A 138 -13.08 6.06 -12.05
CA ILE A 138 -11.73 6.52 -11.72
C ILE A 138 -10.95 6.75 -13.01
N GLU A 139 -10.18 7.83 -13.03
CA GLU A 139 -9.25 8.15 -14.10
C GLU A 139 -7.82 8.35 -13.56
N ALA A 140 -6.83 8.25 -14.43
CA ALA A 140 -5.47 8.64 -14.10
C ALA A 140 -5.43 10.12 -13.68
N GLY A 141 -4.67 10.42 -12.63
CA GLY A 141 -4.60 11.75 -12.04
C GLY A 141 -5.65 12.01 -10.94
N ASP A 142 -6.66 11.17 -10.76
CA ASP A 142 -7.63 11.33 -9.68
C ASP A 142 -6.98 11.17 -8.29
N LEU A 143 -7.36 12.04 -7.36
CA LEU A 143 -6.99 11.93 -5.96
C LEU A 143 -8.02 11.07 -5.23
N ILE A 144 -7.59 9.90 -4.79
CA ILE A 144 -8.41 8.93 -4.06
C ILE A 144 -8.07 9.04 -2.58
N ARG A 145 -9.10 9.03 -1.73
CA ARG A 145 -8.94 8.73 -0.30
C ARG A 145 -9.54 7.37 -0.01
N VAL A 146 -8.78 6.55 0.71
CA VAL A 146 -9.28 5.31 1.30
C VAL A 146 -9.26 5.47 2.81
N THR A 147 -10.34 5.05 3.46
CA THR A 147 -10.42 4.88 4.91
C THR A 147 -10.97 3.51 5.22
N THR A 148 -10.29 2.77 6.07
CA THR A 148 -10.74 1.48 6.58
C THR A 148 -10.98 1.61 8.07
N SER A 149 -12.07 1.03 8.57
CA SER A 149 -12.44 1.02 9.98
C SER A 149 -12.88 -0.37 10.42
N ALA A 150 -12.51 -0.73 11.65
CA ALA A 150 -12.71 -2.02 12.28
C ALA A 150 -13.13 -1.81 13.75
N GLU A 151 -14.34 -1.28 13.95
CA GLU A 151 -14.89 -0.87 15.24
C GLU A 151 -16.25 -1.51 15.54
N GLY A 152 -16.48 -1.86 16.81
CA GLY A 152 -17.71 -2.51 17.25
C GLY A 152 -17.93 -3.86 16.57
N THR A 153 -19.07 -4.00 15.89
CA THR A 153 -19.51 -5.20 15.16
C THR A 153 -19.44 -5.03 13.64
N ASN A 154 -18.82 -3.94 13.17
CA ASN A 154 -18.79 -3.59 11.75
C ASN A 154 -17.37 -3.37 11.26
N VAL A 155 -17.17 -3.76 10.01
CA VAL A 155 -15.97 -3.45 9.25
C VAL A 155 -16.40 -2.63 8.05
N THR A 156 -15.72 -1.51 7.81
CA THR A 156 -16.10 -0.56 6.78
C THR A 156 -14.89 -0.17 5.95
N ALA A 157 -15.04 -0.14 4.63
CA ALA A 157 -14.16 0.62 3.76
C ALA A 157 -14.93 1.80 3.20
N ILE A 158 -14.28 2.95 3.17
CA ILE A 158 -14.77 4.17 2.55
C ILE A 158 -13.77 4.49 1.45
N MET A 159 -14.28 4.66 0.23
CA MET A 159 -13.50 5.14 -0.89
C MET A 159 -14.13 6.42 -1.41
N GLU A 160 -13.31 7.45 -1.54
CA GLU A 160 -13.73 8.78 -2.00
C GLU A 160 -12.86 9.18 -3.18
N ASN A 161 -13.47 9.57 -4.30
CA ASN A 161 -12.78 10.17 -5.44
C ASN A 161 -12.99 11.68 -5.37
N PHE A 162 -11.90 12.45 -5.37
CA PHE A 162 -11.92 13.92 -5.36
C PHE A 162 -11.63 14.53 -6.75
N GLY A 163 -11.47 13.71 -7.78
CA GLY A 163 -11.05 14.13 -9.11
C GLY A 163 -9.59 14.59 -9.14
N ASN A 164 -9.22 15.33 -10.19
CA ASN A 164 -7.87 15.88 -10.36
C ASN A 164 -7.63 17.15 -9.51
N VAL A 165 -7.68 17.00 -8.18
CA VAL A 165 -7.34 18.05 -7.21
C VAL A 165 -6.00 17.78 -6.54
N LYS A 166 -5.34 18.83 -6.02
CA LYS A 166 -4.04 18.71 -5.35
C LYS A 166 -4.11 18.15 -3.94
N SER A 167 -5.20 18.43 -3.22
CA SER A 167 -5.44 17.99 -1.85
C SER A 167 -6.94 17.86 -1.61
N THR A 168 -7.29 17.04 -0.62
CA THR A 168 -8.66 16.89 -0.15
C THR A 168 -9.11 18.02 0.78
N VAL A 169 -8.17 18.84 1.30
CA VAL A 169 -8.47 19.88 2.28
C VAL A 169 -9.33 20.97 1.61
N GLY A 170 -10.56 21.13 2.10
CA GLY A 170 -11.54 22.04 1.51
C GLY A 170 -12.17 21.55 0.21
N ALA A 171 -11.81 20.35 -0.27
CA ALA A 171 -12.44 19.71 -1.41
C ALA A 171 -13.61 18.82 -0.97
N THR A 172 -14.57 18.62 -1.88
CA THR A 172 -15.66 17.66 -1.70
C THR A 172 -15.43 16.49 -2.65
N ALA A 173 -15.61 15.27 -2.16
CA ALA A 173 -15.52 14.08 -2.99
C ALA A 173 -16.62 14.14 -4.06
N ILE A 174 -16.25 13.94 -5.33
CA ILE A 174 -17.20 13.84 -6.44
C ILE A 174 -17.95 12.50 -6.40
N GLN A 175 -17.35 11.48 -5.79
CA GLN A 175 -17.94 10.16 -5.60
C GLN A 175 -17.50 9.61 -4.24
N ARG A 176 -18.42 8.90 -3.56
CA ARG A 176 -18.14 8.26 -2.26
C ARG A 176 -18.90 6.95 -2.15
N MET A 177 -18.19 5.89 -1.80
CA MET A 177 -18.76 4.56 -1.57
C MET A 177 -18.36 4.05 -0.19
N THR A 178 -19.25 3.30 0.46
CA THR A 178 -19.08 2.88 1.87
C THR A 178 -19.60 1.45 2.12
N PRO A 179 -18.99 0.41 1.51
CA PRO A 179 -19.29 -0.98 1.83
C PRO A 179 -19.04 -1.22 3.33
N THR A 180 -20.05 -1.79 3.97
CA THR A 180 -20.04 -2.11 5.40
C THR A 180 -20.43 -3.56 5.57
N PHE A 181 -19.61 -4.29 6.30
CA PHE A 181 -19.77 -5.71 6.62
C PHE A 181 -20.11 -5.83 8.09
N GLY A 182 -21.32 -6.30 8.38
CA GLY A 182 -21.68 -6.73 9.73
C GLY A 182 -21.05 -8.09 9.98
N VAL A 183 -20.21 -8.19 11.01
CA VAL A 183 -19.44 -9.43 11.24
C VAL A 183 -20.10 -10.40 12.21
N GLY A 184 -21.32 -10.09 12.70
CA GLY A 184 -22.15 -10.93 13.57
C GLY A 184 -21.61 -11.12 15.01
N GLU A 185 -20.29 -11.20 15.15
CA GLU A 185 -19.51 -11.25 16.38
C GLU A 185 -18.70 -9.94 16.58
N ASN A 186 -17.75 -9.92 17.52
CA ASN A 186 -16.86 -8.77 17.69
C ASN A 186 -15.77 -8.76 16.60
N VAL A 187 -15.53 -7.62 15.96
CA VAL A 187 -14.49 -7.48 14.91
C VAL A 187 -13.11 -7.98 15.36
N GLY A 188 -12.80 -7.87 16.65
CA GLY A 188 -11.54 -8.35 17.23
C GLY A 188 -11.33 -9.86 17.22
N THR A 189 -12.37 -10.68 16.98
CA THR A 189 -12.24 -12.14 16.79
C THR A 189 -12.09 -12.52 15.32
N THR A 190 -12.42 -11.63 14.39
CA THR A 190 -12.44 -11.91 12.95
C THR A 190 -11.26 -11.27 12.20
N LEU A 191 -10.93 -10.02 12.55
CA LEU A 191 -9.74 -9.31 12.05
C LEU A 191 -8.67 -9.27 13.14
N CYS A 192 -7.46 -9.64 12.75
CA CYS A 192 -6.31 -9.62 13.64
C CYS A 192 -5.94 -8.20 14.12
N ARG A 193 -6.17 -7.15 13.30
CA ARG A 193 -5.99 -5.71 13.66
C ARG A 193 -4.63 -5.35 14.27
N THR A 194 -3.59 -6.13 14.02
CA THR A 194 -2.22 -5.81 14.42
C THR A 194 -1.40 -5.21 13.29
N GLU A 195 -1.93 -5.17 12.07
CA GLU A 195 -1.23 -4.65 10.89
C GLU A 195 -2.07 -3.60 10.15
N ALA A 196 -1.39 -2.54 9.72
CA ALA A 196 -1.93 -1.46 8.91
C ALA A 196 -0.95 -1.17 7.76
N ALA A 197 -1.47 -1.00 6.55
CA ALA A 197 -0.61 -0.95 5.38
C ALA A 197 -1.11 0.06 4.33
N TRP A 198 -0.14 0.74 3.71
CA TRP A 198 -0.28 1.57 2.50
C TRP A 198 0.63 0.97 1.45
N MET A 199 0.05 0.30 0.45
CA MET A 199 0.79 -0.66 -0.36
C MET A 199 0.53 -0.51 -1.85
N VAL A 200 1.58 -0.80 -2.61
CA VAL A 200 1.56 -1.17 -4.01
C VAL A 200 1.83 -2.68 -4.09
N GLU A 201 1.05 -3.40 -4.88
CA GLU A 201 1.14 -4.86 -4.96
C GLU A 201 1.22 -5.35 -6.41
N ASP A 202 2.23 -6.17 -6.68
CA ASP A 202 2.51 -6.87 -7.95
C ASP A 202 1.95 -8.30 -7.87
N ASN A 203 0.64 -8.45 -7.63
CA ASN A 203 -0.01 -9.74 -7.71
C ASN A 203 -1.51 -9.62 -7.97
N LEU A 204 -1.86 -9.64 -9.26
CA LEU A 204 -3.22 -9.69 -9.75
C LEU A 204 -3.44 -11.10 -10.30
N ASN A 205 -3.57 -12.09 -9.43
CA ASN A 205 -4.04 -13.40 -9.84
C ASN A 205 -5.54 -13.27 -10.18
N GLU A 206 -5.86 -12.87 -11.41
CA GLU A 206 -7.10 -13.31 -12.03
C GLU A 206 -6.94 -14.81 -12.27
N GLU A 207 -7.91 -15.59 -11.82
CA GLU A 207 -7.89 -17.05 -11.64
C GLU A 207 -7.55 -17.87 -12.91
N ASP A 208 -7.29 -17.24 -14.05
CA ASP A 208 -7.09 -17.87 -15.36
C ASP A 208 -5.65 -17.83 -15.90
N THR A 209 -4.67 -17.21 -15.22
CA THR A 209 -3.26 -17.30 -15.64
C THR A 209 -2.32 -17.73 -14.52
N PRO A 210 -1.50 -18.79 -14.71
CA PRO A 210 -0.60 -19.32 -13.68
C PRO A 210 0.66 -18.44 -13.46
N ALA A 211 0.72 -17.24 -14.02
CA ALA A 211 1.83 -16.32 -13.86
C ALA A 211 1.31 -14.98 -13.33
N PRO A 212 1.96 -14.36 -12.33
CA PRO A 212 1.59 -13.02 -11.90
C PRO A 212 1.63 -12.07 -13.10
N ILE A 213 0.59 -11.24 -13.21
CA ILE A 213 0.58 -10.10 -14.13
C ILE A 213 1.88 -9.33 -13.91
N THR A 214 2.61 -9.05 -14.99
CA THR A 214 3.89 -8.34 -14.88
C THR A 214 3.61 -6.90 -14.44
N MET A 215 4.40 -6.37 -13.50
CA MET A 215 4.16 -5.03 -12.98
C MET A 215 4.26 -3.97 -14.09
N ALA A 216 3.23 -3.12 -14.23
CA ALA A 216 3.28 -1.99 -15.15
C ALA A 216 4.31 -0.94 -14.70
N ASN A 217 4.75 -0.09 -15.63
CA ASN A 217 5.63 1.04 -15.32
C ASN A 217 4.80 2.25 -14.87
N PHE A 218 5.26 2.94 -13.83
CA PHE A 218 4.70 4.19 -13.31
C PHE A 218 5.84 5.08 -12.80
N THR A 219 5.64 6.39 -12.69
CA THR A 219 6.72 7.27 -12.20
C THR A 219 6.90 7.12 -10.69
N ASP A 220 5.86 7.48 -9.94
CA ASP A 220 5.81 7.32 -8.50
C ASP A 220 4.36 7.27 -8.02
N ILE A 221 4.17 6.63 -6.86
CA ILE A 221 2.93 6.62 -6.11
C ILE A 221 3.26 7.19 -4.74
N THR A 222 2.56 8.26 -4.38
CA THR A 222 2.72 8.89 -3.08
C THR A 222 1.44 8.70 -2.28
N PHE A 223 1.57 8.05 -1.13
CA PHE A 223 0.54 8.01 -0.10
C PHE A 223 0.66 9.27 0.75
N GLY A 224 -0.35 10.14 0.69
CA GLY A 224 -0.44 11.36 1.48
C GLY A 224 -1.51 11.26 2.56
N GLU A 225 -1.59 12.30 3.40
CA GLU A 225 -2.60 12.42 4.46
C GLU A 225 -2.77 11.13 5.29
N MET A 226 -1.66 10.41 5.50
CA MET A 226 -1.68 9.11 6.16
C MET A 226 -2.11 9.30 7.61
N SER A 227 -3.03 8.47 8.06
CA SER A 227 -3.53 8.50 9.43
C SER A 227 -3.81 7.08 9.92
N LEU A 228 -3.47 6.84 11.18
CA LEU A 228 -3.68 5.58 11.86
C LEU A 228 -4.29 5.85 13.23
N LYS A 229 -5.35 5.11 13.55
CA LYS A 229 -5.97 5.08 14.86
C LYS A 229 -5.89 3.67 15.43
N THR A 230 -5.53 3.64 16.70
CA THR A 230 -5.49 2.44 17.52
C THR A 230 -6.46 2.62 18.68
N LYS A 231 -6.70 1.56 19.44
CA LYS A 231 -7.53 1.63 20.65
C LYS A 231 -6.92 2.57 21.69
N ALA A 232 -5.59 2.71 21.72
CA ALA A 232 -4.88 3.66 22.58
C ALA A 232 -5.00 5.12 22.10
N GLY A 233 -5.43 5.37 20.86
CA GLY A 233 -5.64 6.71 20.29
C GLY A 233 -4.99 6.89 18.92
N ALA A 234 -4.82 8.16 18.52
CA ALA A 234 -4.16 8.51 17.27
C ALA A 234 -2.67 8.14 17.33
N ALA A 235 -2.19 7.41 16.32
CA ALA A 235 -0.87 6.83 16.30
C ALA A 235 0.06 7.59 15.35
N ALA A 236 0.24 8.90 15.53
CA ALA A 236 1.14 9.69 14.68
C ALA A 236 2.59 9.17 14.71
N ALA A 237 3.05 8.68 15.87
CA ALA A 237 4.37 8.07 16.03
C ALA A 237 4.51 6.67 15.35
N ALA A 238 3.38 6.02 15.05
CA ALA A 238 3.38 4.73 14.34
C ALA A 238 3.74 4.88 12.86
N LEU A 239 3.48 6.06 12.28
CA LEU A 239 3.80 6.33 10.89
C LEU A 239 5.30 6.58 10.67
N THR A 240 6.01 7.09 11.68
CA THR A 240 7.47 7.26 11.63
C THR A 240 8.24 5.96 11.86
N SER A 241 7.59 4.95 12.43
CA SER A 241 8.18 3.63 12.70
C SER A 241 7.70 2.54 11.74
N ALA A 242 6.88 2.90 10.75
CA ALA A 242 6.41 1.97 9.75
C ALA A 242 7.58 1.35 8.97
N LYS A 243 7.57 0.03 8.84
CA LYS A 243 8.55 -0.72 8.05
C LYS A 243 8.35 -0.40 6.58
N VAL A 244 9.44 -0.03 5.91
CA VAL A 244 9.48 0.13 4.46
C VAL A 244 9.67 -1.25 3.83
N VAL A 245 8.82 -1.56 2.85
CA VAL A 245 8.94 -2.78 2.04
C VAL A 245 9.00 -2.41 0.56
N ASN A 246 9.71 -3.21 -0.23
CA ASN A 246 9.88 -3.03 -1.67
C ASN A 246 9.49 -4.31 -2.39
N ILE A 247 8.96 -4.18 -3.61
CA ILE A 247 8.74 -5.30 -4.51
C ILE A 247 10.10 -5.76 -5.03
N ASN A 248 10.34 -7.05 -4.89
CA ASN A 248 11.49 -7.76 -5.45
C ASN A 248 11.01 -9.09 -6.05
N VAL A 249 11.01 -9.18 -7.38
CA VAL A 249 10.55 -10.36 -8.11
C VAL A 249 11.64 -10.76 -9.10
N ALA A 250 12.30 -11.88 -8.82
CA ALA A 250 13.46 -12.34 -9.58
C ALA A 250 13.12 -12.52 -11.07
N GLU A 251 11.95 -13.07 -11.39
CA GLU A 251 11.46 -13.30 -12.75
C GLU A 251 11.22 -12.00 -13.55
N GLN A 252 11.08 -10.87 -12.86
CA GLN A 252 10.88 -9.55 -13.45
C GLN A 252 12.15 -8.68 -13.45
N GLY A 253 13.27 -9.22 -12.97
CA GLY A 253 14.58 -8.53 -12.94
C GLY A 253 15.04 -8.07 -11.56
N GLY A 254 14.38 -8.51 -10.49
CA GLY A 254 14.75 -8.20 -9.12
C GLY A 254 13.90 -7.07 -8.54
N GLN A 255 14.53 -6.09 -7.88
CA GLN A 255 13.83 -5.01 -7.21
C GLN A 255 13.08 -4.13 -8.22
N LEU A 256 11.76 -4.04 -8.09
CA LEU A 256 10.90 -3.29 -9.01
C LEU A 256 10.50 -1.92 -8.45
N THR A 257 10.59 -1.72 -7.13
CA THR A 257 10.25 -0.45 -6.49
C THR A 257 11.33 0.04 -5.54
N ASP A 258 11.42 1.37 -5.41
CA ASP A 258 12.20 2.07 -4.40
C ASP A 258 11.26 2.95 -3.55
N CYS A 259 10.91 2.43 -2.38
CA CYS A 259 9.98 3.06 -1.45
C CYS A 259 10.69 3.71 -0.27
N SER A 260 10.17 4.85 0.19
CA SER A 260 10.73 5.62 1.29
C SER A 260 9.68 6.52 1.94
N ALA A 261 9.83 6.75 3.25
CA ALA A 261 9.06 7.77 3.95
C ALA A 261 9.59 9.17 3.56
N LEU A 262 8.66 10.08 3.23
CA LEU A 262 8.98 11.48 2.96
C LEU A 262 8.76 12.34 4.20
N SER A 263 7.73 12.00 4.97
CA SER A 263 7.38 12.64 6.24
C SER A 263 6.59 11.66 7.13
N PRO A 264 6.24 12.04 8.37
CA PRO A 264 5.37 11.21 9.21
C PRO A 264 3.98 10.95 8.63
N THR A 265 3.55 11.67 7.59
CA THR A 265 2.20 11.50 7.00
C THR A 265 2.26 11.25 5.50
N GLU A 266 3.46 10.99 4.97
CA GLU A 266 3.69 10.86 3.54
C GLU A 266 4.74 9.80 3.23
N PHE A 267 4.41 8.90 2.31
CA PHE A 267 5.24 7.79 1.91
C PHE A 267 5.20 7.64 0.39
N ARG A 268 6.33 7.38 -0.25
CA ARG A 268 6.42 7.28 -1.71
C ARG A 268 7.06 5.98 -2.14
N CYS A 269 6.51 5.35 -3.18
CA CYS A 269 7.10 4.27 -3.94
C CYS A 269 7.39 4.73 -5.38
N ARG A 270 8.63 4.57 -5.84
CA ARG A 270 9.01 4.77 -7.24
C ARG A 270 9.18 3.44 -7.95
N ARG A 271 8.87 3.37 -9.24
CA ARG A 271 9.27 2.23 -10.08
C ARG A 271 10.77 2.35 -10.42
N VAL A 272 11.48 1.22 -10.45
CA VAL A 272 12.93 1.11 -10.70
C VAL A 272 13.25 0.53 -12.09
#